data_AF-A0A3A8T154-F1
#
_entry.id   AF-A0A3A8T154-F1
#
_cell.length_a   1.000
_cell.length_b   1.000
_cell.length_c   1.000
_cell.angle_alpha   90.00
_cell.angle_beta   90.00
_cell.angle_gamma   90.00
#
_symmetry.space_group_name_H-M   'P 1'
#
loop_
_entity.id
_entity.type
_entity.pdbx_description
1 polymer ?
#
loop_
_entity_poly.entity_id
_entity_poly.type
_entity_poly.pdbx_seq_one_letter_code
_entity_poly.pdbx_strand_id
1 'polypeptide(L)'
;MSDVDFGRAMGASCALHPGREATGTCARCGNFTCDTCSQNGASPRCPTCRERSGATFPLQRENWNFSKLWDVCWAAFQREWGMLSLAVLITLGVSLGANLLVNVATGIGAAVDSVVVAVVLSVVGLVAQQLVQGLVQLGLLRVCFDVLHGGRADVARLFSQMHKAVPYTLTMLLVFAIVMVPLALLSVLVILALVGTGILSGVDLNSSSDQVWSALAPMIGVMGLGFLVLLGPIAYLVLPLYLVQPELAYEEVPPSPVEVLRRSWEAARGQRLSILGVGLAGGAVMVAGFFVCCVGFIPGMALAQLLIAGMFLSMRSPREDAAESFPG
;
A
#
# COMPACT_ATOMS: atom_id res chain seq x y z
N MET A 1 -5.26 -56.89 -26.89
CA MET A 1 -5.84 -55.87 -27.78
C MET A 1 -6.30 -54.75 -26.88
N SER A 2 -5.48 -53.71 -26.80
CA SER A 2 -5.70 -52.49 -26.03
C SER A 2 -6.60 -51.58 -26.86
N ASP A 3 -7.73 -51.17 -26.30
CA ASP A 3 -8.58 -50.12 -26.86
C ASP A 3 -7.77 -48.83 -26.92
N VAL A 4 -7.32 -48.51 -28.13
CA VAL A 4 -6.61 -47.28 -28.42
C VAL A 4 -7.69 -46.21 -28.60
N ASP A 5 -7.87 -45.44 -27.54
CA ASP A 5 -8.84 -44.35 -27.37
C ASP A 5 -8.46 -43.16 -28.29
N PHE A 6 -8.59 -43.34 -29.62
CA PHE A 6 -8.28 -42.33 -30.66
C PHE A 6 -9.27 -41.15 -30.69
N GLY A 7 -10.20 -41.06 -29.73
CA GLY A 7 -11.24 -40.04 -29.65
C GLY A 7 -10.93 -38.86 -28.72
N ARG A 8 -9.84 -38.90 -27.94
CA ARG A 8 -9.44 -37.71 -27.16
C ARG A 8 -8.87 -36.69 -28.12
N ALA A 9 -9.55 -35.55 -28.23
CA ALA A 9 -9.06 -34.37 -28.93
C ALA A 9 -7.56 -34.21 -28.64
N MET A 10 -6.72 -34.25 -29.69
CA MET A 10 -5.28 -34.01 -29.58
C MET A 10 -5.02 -32.54 -29.24
N GLY A 11 -5.51 -32.09 -28.09
CA GLY A 11 -5.11 -30.83 -27.50
C GLY A 11 -3.62 -30.90 -27.22
N ALA A 12 -2.92 -29.79 -27.46
CA ALA A 12 -1.51 -29.69 -27.09
C ALA A 12 -1.36 -29.99 -25.59
N SER A 13 -0.38 -30.81 -25.21
CA SER A 13 -0.12 -31.11 -23.80
C SER A 13 0.86 -30.12 -23.19
N CYS A 14 0.72 -29.86 -21.89
CA CYS A 14 1.66 -28.99 -21.17
C CYS A 14 3.06 -29.60 -21.16
N ALA A 15 4.07 -28.80 -21.52
CA ALA A 15 5.46 -29.24 -21.61
C ALA A 15 6.04 -29.74 -20.26
N LEU A 16 5.54 -29.23 -19.14
CA LEU A 16 5.96 -29.66 -17.79
C LEU A 16 5.02 -30.73 -17.19
N HIS A 17 3.79 -30.82 -17.67
CA HIS A 17 2.78 -31.74 -17.17
C HIS A 17 2.11 -32.48 -18.34
N PRO A 18 2.75 -33.53 -18.90
CA PRO A 18 2.28 -34.19 -20.13
C PRO A 18 0.87 -34.76 -20.04
N GLY A 19 0.39 -35.07 -18.83
CA GLY A 19 -0.97 -35.56 -18.58
C GLY A 19 -2.05 -34.46 -18.45
N ARG A 20 -1.69 -33.19 -18.63
CA ARG A 20 -2.64 -32.06 -18.58
C ARG A 20 -2.69 -31.35 -19.93
N GLU A 21 -3.91 -31.01 -20.34
CA GLU A 21 -4.14 -30.20 -21.53
C GLU A 21 -3.55 -28.79 -21.34
N ALA A 22 -2.97 -28.24 -22.40
CA ALA A 22 -2.42 -26.91 -22.40
C ALA A 22 -3.52 -25.87 -22.62
N THR A 23 -3.52 -24.84 -21.79
CA THR A 23 -4.47 -23.71 -21.87
C THR A 23 -3.83 -22.44 -22.42
N GLY A 24 -2.52 -22.46 -22.65
CA GLY A 24 -1.79 -21.37 -23.29
C GLY A 24 -0.38 -21.74 -23.71
N THR A 25 0.35 -20.76 -24.21
CA THR A 25 1.75 -20.88 -24.64
C THR A 25 2.61 -19.84 -23.94
N CYS A 26 3.80 -20.25 -23.49
CA CYS A 26 4.78 -19.36 -22.90
C CYS A 26 5.23 -18.29 -23.90
N ALA A 27 5.04 -17.02 -23.58
CA ALA A 27 5.41 -15.88 -24.43
C ALA A 27 6.92 -15.74 -24.69
N ARG A 28 7.76 -16.45 -23.93
CA ARG A 28 9.23 -16.42 -24.11
C ARG A 28 9.74 -17.58 -24.97
N CYS A 29 9.41 -18.82 -24.62
CA CYS A 29 9.97 -20.01 -25.28
C CYS A 29 8.99 -20.76 -26.19
N GLY A 30 7.73 -20.33 -26.27
CA GLY A 30 6.69 -20.98 -27.08
C GLY A 30 6.13 -22.28 -26.49
N ASN A 31 6.69 -22.82 -25.41
CA ASN A 31 6.19 -24.07 -24.82
C ASN A 31 4.74 -23.96 -24.34
N PHE A 32 3.96 -25.00 -24.60
CA PHE A 32 2.62 -25.17 -24.08
C PHE A 32 2.58 -25.27 -22.55
N THR A 33 1.64 -24.57 -21.92
CA THR A 33 1.46 -24.50 -20.47
C THR A 33 0.02 -24.82 -20.08
N CYS A 34 -0.18 -25.66 -19.06
CA CYS A 34 -1.49 -25.82 -18.42
C CYS A 34 -1.78 -24.69 -17.42
N ASP A 35 -3.00 -24.64 -16.90
CA ASP A 35 -3.44 -23.62 -15.92
C ASP A 35 -2.53 -23.52 -14.70
N THR A 36 -2.04 -24.65 -14.18
CA THR A 36 -1.11 -24.60 -13.03
C THR A 36 0.22 -23.94 -13.40
N CYS A 37 0.76 -24.23 -14.60
CA CYS A 37 2.02 -23.61 -15.04
C CYS A 37 1.84 -22.12 -15.38
N SER A 38 0.69 -21.73 -15.93
CA SER A 38 0.34 -20.34 -16.24
C SER A 38 -0.22 -19.58 -15.04
N GLN A 39 -0.36 -20.21 -13.86
CA GLN A 39 -1.03 -19.67 -12.67
C GLN A 39 -2.44 -19.15 -13.00
N ASN A 40 -3.27 -20.02 -13.59
CA ASN A 40 -4.61 -19.73 -14.09
C ASN A 40 -4.62 -18.56 -15.09
N GLY A 41 -3.61 -18.52 -15.97
CA GLY A 41 -3.42 -17.46 -16.94
C GLY A 41 -2.83 -16.14 -16.39
N ALA A 42 -2.53 -16.06 -15.09
CA ALA A 42 -1.92 -14.87 -14.50
C ALA A 42 -0.47 -14.63 -14.97
N SER A 43 0.23 -15.67 -15.44
CA SER A 43 1.60 -15.58 -15.92
C SER A 43 1.69 -15.85 -17.43
N PRO A 44 2.27 -14.94 -18.22
CA PRO A 44 2.50 -15.18 -19.65
C PRO A 44 3.71 -16.11 -19.91
N ARG A 45 4.45 -16.52 -18.87
CA ARG A 45 5.68 -17.32 -19.00
C ARG A 45 5.58 -18.63 -18.20
N CYS A 46 6.20 -19.69 -18.70
CA CYS A 46 6.31 -20.96 -17.99
C CYS A 46 7.25 -20.85 -16.77
N PRO A 47 7.14 -21.75 -15.77
CA PRO A 47 7.99 -21.77 -14.57
C PRO A 47 9.50 -21.65 -14.88
N THR A 48 10.01 -22.48 -15.79
CA THR A 48 11.43 -22.47 -16.19
C THR A 48 11.86 -21.13 -16.80
N CYS A 49 11.01 -20.51 -17.62
CA CYS A 49 11.30 -19.20 -18.19
C CYS A 49 11.20 -18.11 -17.13
N ARG A 50 10.31 -18.21 -16.15
CA ARG A 50 10.25 -17.26 -15.03
C ARG A 50 11.50 -17.35 -14.17
N GLU A 51 11.89 -18.55 -13.77
CA GLU A 51 13.13 -18.79 -13.01
C GLU A 51 14.35 -18.27 -13.77
N ARG A 52 14.49 -18.59 -15.05
CA ARG A 52 15.62 -18.12 -15.87
C ARG A 52 15.62 -16.63 -16.18
N SER A 53 14.47 -15.98 -16.20
CA SER A 53 14.39 -14.53 -16.47
C SER A 53 14.31 -13.71 -15.19
N GLY A 54 14.28 -14.40 -14.02
CA GLY A 54 13.77 -13.96 -12.72
C GLY A 54 13.08 -12.63 -12.83
N ALA A 55 11.80 -12.57 -13.22
CA ALA A 55 11.11 -11.41 -13.79
C ALA A 55 11.54 -10.08 -13.15
N THR A 56 12.68 -9.53 -13.58
CA THR A 56 13.33 -8.51 -12.77
C THR A 56 12.66 -7.22 -13.16
N PHE A 57 12.21 -6.48 -12.15
CA PHE A 57 11.76 -5.14 -12.38
C PHE A 57 12.88 -4.37 -13.11
N PRO A 58 12.60 -3.70 -14.25
CA PRO A 58 13.65 -3.20 -15.14
C PRO A 58 14.46 -2.04 -14.55
N LEU A 59 13.99 -1.45 -13.45
CA LEU A 59 14.64 -0.34 -12.78
C LEU A 59 15.33 -0.81 -11.50
N GLN A 60 16.51 -0.27 -11.27
CA GLN A 60 17.37 -0.51 -10.12
C GLN A 60 17.70 0.83 -9.46
N ARG A 61 18.23 0.77 -8.24
CA ARG A 61 18.49 1.94 -7.41
C ARG A 61 19.43 2.96 -8.08
N GLU A 62 20.31 2.49 -8.94
CA GLU A 62 21.32 3.28 -9.64
C GLU A 62 20.79 3.90 -10.95
N ASN A 63 19.77 3.31 -11.57
CA ASN A 63 19.36 3.66 -12.93
C ASN A 63 17.94 4.25 -13.02
N TRP A 64 17.19 4.25 -11.92
CA TRP A 64 15.81 4.73 -11.88
C TRP A 64 15.74 6.26 -11.80
N ASN A 65 14.69 6.80 -12.38
CA ASN A 65 14.25 8.17 -12.19
C ASN A 65 12.73 8.22 -12.40
N PHE A 66 12.09 9.34 -12.06
CA PHE A 66 10.64 9.47 -12.15
C PHE A 66 10.10 9.21 -13.56
N SER A 67 10.76 9.71 -14.61
CA SER A 67 10.31 9.52 -16.00
C SER A 67 10.30 8.04 -16.38
N LYS A 68 11.40 7.32 -16.15
CA LYS A 68 11.48 5.88 -16.45
C LYS A 68 10.49 5.07 -15.63
N LEU A 69 10.30 5.43 -14.35
CA LEU A 69 9.30 4.81 -13.49
C LEU A 69 7.90 5.01 -14.05
N TRP A 70 7.57 6.25 -14.44
CA TRP A 70 6.29 6.57 -15.06
C TRP A 70 6.07 5.76 -16.34
N ASP A 71 7.05 5.68 -17.23
CA ASP A 71 6.93 4.93 -18.49
C ASP A 71 6.62 3.43 -18.24
N VAL A 72 7.32 2.81 -17.29
CA VAL A 72 7.11 1.41 -16.91
C VAL A 72 5.73 1.20 -16.27
N CYS A 73 5.38 2.03 -15.29
CA CYS A 73 4.09 1.93 -14.58
C CYS A 73 2.91 2.26 -15.49
N TRP A 74 3.05 3.22 -16.40
CA TRP A 74 2.01 3.60 -17.35
C TRP A 74 1.76 2.51 -18.39
N ALA A 75 2.80 1.89 -18.94
CA ALA A 75 2.65 0.75 -19.83
C ALA A 75 1.98 -0.45 -19.13
N ALA A 76 2.37 -0.72 -17.88
CA ALA A 76 1.75 -1.76 -17.06
C ALA A 76 0.27 -1.44 -16.74
N PHE A 77 -0.02 -0.18 -16.43
CA PHE A 77 -1.38 0.31 -16.19
C PHE A 77 -2.24 0.17 -17.44
N GLN A 78 -1.80 0.65 -18.61
CA GLN A 78 -2.56 0.54 -19.86
C GLN A 78 -2.93 -0.90 -20.22
N ARG A 79 -2.07 -1.88 -19.89
CA ARG A 79 -2.33 -3.30 -20.11
C ARG A 79 -3.47 -3.84 -19.24
N GLU A 80 -3.54 -3.42 -17.98
CA GLU A 80 -4.40 -4.04 -16.94
C GLU A 80 -5.35 -3.03 -16.25
N TRP A 81 -5.60 -1.87 -16.86
CA TRP A 81 -6.26 -0.73 -16.21
C TRP A 81 -7.65 -1.08 -15.63
N GLY A 82 -8.41 -1.91 -16.35
CA GLY A 82 -9.75 -2.32 -15.94
C GLY A 82 -9.73 -3.19 -14.69
N MET A 83 -8.84 -4.20 -14.66
CA MET A 83 -8.72 -5.12 -13.52
C MET A 83 -8.09 -4.45 -12.31
N LEU A 84 -7.12 -3.54 -12.51
CA LEU A 84 -6.57 -2.72 -11.43
C LEU A 84 -7.61 -1.76 -10.85
N SER A 85 -8.44 -1.14 -11.70
CA SER A 85 -9.54 -0.28 -11.25
C SER A 85 -10.59 -1.07 -10.48
N LEU A 86 -10.90 -2.29 -10.92
CA LEU A 86 -11.79 -3.20 -10.19
C LEU A 86 -11.20 -3.58 -8.82
N ALA A 87 -9.89 -3.85 -8.74
CA ALA A 87 -9.22 -4.13 -7.48
C ALA A 87 -9.29 -2.95 -6.50
N VAL A 88 -9.11 -1.72 -6.99
CA VAL A 88 -9.33 -0.49 -6.20
C VAL A 88 -10.79 -0.34 -5.77
N LEU A 89 -11.75 -0.59 -6.66
CA LEU A 89 -13.18 -0.51 -6.34
C LEU A 89 -13.55 -1.47 -5.20
N ILE A 90 -13.06 -2.71 -5.26
CA ILE A 90 -13.25 -3.71 -4.20
C ILE A 90 -12.60 -3.24 -2.90
N THR A 91 -11.40 -2.66 -2.98
CA THR A 91 -10.69 -2.09 -1.81
C THR A 91 -11.50 -0.98 -1.15
N LEU A 92 -12.07 -0.07 -1.95
CA LEU A 92 -12.94 1.00 -1.47
C LEU A 92 -14.23 0.43 -0.87
N GLY A 93 -14.86 -0.54 -1.53
CA GLY A 93 -16.07 -1.21 -1.04
C GLY A 93 -15.87 -1.87 0.33
N VAL A 94 -14.77 -2.61 0.51
CA VAL A 94 -14.43 -3.23 1.79
C VAL A 94 -14.14 -2.17 2.86
N SER A 95 -13.45 -1.09 2.51
CA SER A 95 -13.14 0.01 3.44
C SER A 95 -14.42 0.75 3.90
N LEU A 96 -15.33 1.06 2.97
CA LEU A 96 -16.62 1.67 3.28
C LEU A 96 -17.50 0.74 4.13
N GLY A 97 -17.49 -0.56 3.83
CA GLY A 97 -18.20 -1.57 4.62
C GLY A 97 -17.66 -1.67 6.05
N ALA A 98 -16.34 -1.67 6.22
CA ALA A 98 -15.71 -1.66 7.55
C ALA A 98 -16.07 -0.39 8.33
N ASN A 99 -16.04 0.78 7.69
CA ASN A 99 -16.43 2.05 8.32
C ASN A 99 -17.90 2.04 8.77
N LEU A 100 -18.80 1.49 7.95
CA LEU A 100 -20.22 1.37 8.30
C LEU A 100 -20.40 0.51 9.56
N LEU A 101 -19.70 -0.62 9.67
CA LEU A 101 -19.76 -1.49 10.84
C LEU A 101 -19.31 -0.78 12.12
N VAL A 102 -18.25 0.02 12.04
CA VAL A 102 -17.76 0.81 13.19
C VAL A 102 -18.76 1.91 13.57
N ASN A 103 -19.36 2.60 12.59
CA ASN A 103 -20.38 3.61 12.84
C ASN A 103 -21.64 3.02 13.51
N VAL A 104 -22.05 1.82 13.11
CA VAL A 104 -23.16 1.10 13.77
C VAL A 104 -22.77 0.72 15.21
N ALA A 105 -21.58 0.15 15.42
CA ALA A 105 -21.11 -0.24 16.75
C ALA A 105 -21.02 0.95 17.72
N THR A 106 -20.49 2.09 17.25
CA THR A 106 -20.42 3.33 18.04
C THR A 106 -21.80 3.93 18.31
N GLY A 107 -22.72 3.86 17.33
CA GLY A 107 -24.12 4.25 17.52
C GLY A 107 -24.85 3.42 18.57
N ILE A 108 -24.62 2.10 18.63
CA ILE A 108 -25.15 1.23 19.69
C ILE A 108 -24.57 1.63 21.05
N GLY A 109 -23.27 1.89 21.13
CA GLY A 109 -22.61 2.34 22.36
C GLY A 109 -23.23 3.63 22.91
N ALA A 110 -23.55 4.58 22.04
CA ALA A 110 -24.23 5.81 22.42
C ALA A 110 -25.68 5.57 22.91
N ALA A 111 -26.39 4.60 22.32
CA ALA A 111 -27.76 4.27 22.71
C ALA A 111 -27.88 3.60 24.09
N VAL A 112 -26.81 2.97 24.59
CA VAL A 112 -26.77 2.30 25.91
C VAL A 112 -26.45 3.28 27.05
N ASP A 113 -26.22 4.56 26.75
CA ASP A 113 -25.89 5.63 27.71
C ASP A 113 -24.68 5.30 28.63
N SER A 114 -23.78 4.44 28.15
CA SER A 114 -22.56 4.06 28.87
C SER A 114 -21.33 4.57 28.13
N VAL A 115 -20.72 5.63 28.67
CA VAL A 115 -19.49 6.23 28.15
C VAL A 115 -18.37 5.19 28.03
N VAL A 116 -18.26 4.28 29.02
CA VAL A 116 -17.22 3.23 29.03
C VAL A 116 -17.41 2.28 27.85
N VAL A 117 -18.64 1.80 27.61
CA VAL A 117 -18.94 0.91 26.49
C VAL A 117 -18.70 1.62 25.15
N ALA A 118 -19.11 2.88 25.03
CA ALA A 118 -18.88 3.68 23.82
C ALA A 118 -17.37 3.85 23.53
N VAL A 119 -16.56 4.15 24.53
CA VAL A 119 -15.10 4.28 24.38
C VAL A 119 -14.46 2.95 23.98
N VAL A 120 -14.80 1.86 24.66
CA VAL A 120 -14.24 0.53 24.36
C VAL A 120 -14.62 0.09 22.94
N LEU A 121 -15.89 0.23 22.54
CA LEU A 121 -16.34 -0.10 21.19
C LEU A 121 -15.69 0.79 20.13
N SER A 122 -15.45 2.06 20.43
CA SER A 122 -14.76 2.99 19.51
C SER A 122 -13.31 2.58 19.29
N VAL A 123 -12.58 2.22 20.36
CA VAL A 123 -11.19 1.77 20.26
C VAL A 123 -11.09 0.46 19.49
N VAL A 124 -11.94 -0.52 19.84
CA VAL A 124 -11.98 -1.83 19.14
C VAL A 124 -12.36 -1.64 17.67
N GLY A 125 -13.36 -0.80 17.38
CA GLY A 125 -13.79 -0.49 16.03
C GLY A 125 -12.68 0.17 15.20
N LEU A 126 -11.98 1.15 15.78
CA LEU A 126 -10.87 1.83 15.11
C LEU A 126 -9.72 0.86 14.79
N VAL A 127 -9.35 -0.02 15.72
CA VAL A 127 -8.32 -1.05 15.48
C VAL A 127 -8.79 -2.00 14.38
N ALA A 128 -10.01 -2.53 14.46
CA ALA A 128 -10.55 -3.45 13.46
C ALA A 128 -10.59 -2.81 12.06
N GLN A 129 -11.03 -1.54 11.96
CA GLN A 129 -11.07 -0.79 10.71
C GLN A 129 -9.67 -0.62 10.10
N GLN A 130 -8.67 -0.24 10.91
CA GLN A 130 -7.30 -0.08 10.43
C GLN A 130 -6.68 -1.39 9.97
N LEU A 131 -7.05 -2.51 10.61
CA LEU A 131 -6.62 -3.84 10.19
C LEU A 131 -7.24 -4.25 8.86
N VAL A 132 -8.56 -4.08 8.71
CA VAL A 132 -9.26 -4.43 7.46
C VAL A 132 -8.73 -3.57 6.31
N GLN A 133 -8.67 -2.25 6.49
CA GLN A 133 -8.17 -1.34 5.46
C GLN A 133 -6.71 -1.66 5.09
N GLY A 134 -5.88 -1.92 6.10
CA GLY A 134 -4.48 -2.29 5.91
C GLY A 134 -4.27 -3.59 5.13
N LEU A 135 -5.03 -4.64 5.47
CA LEU A 135 -4.90 -5.95 4.82
C LEU A 135 -5.31 -5.90 3.36
N VAL A 136 -6.39 -5.19 3.04
CA VAL A 136 -6.81 -5.04 1.65
C VAL A 136 -5.82 -4.19 0.86
N GLN A 137 -5.25 -3.17 1.49
CA GLN A 137 -4.16 -2.37 0.90
C GLN A 137 -2.92 -3.21 0.60
N LEU A 138 -2.53 -4.14 1.48
CA LEU A 138 -1.46 -5.12 1.21
C LEU A 138 -1.80 -6.03 0.02
N GLY A 139 -3.06 -6.50 -0.05
CA GLY A 139 -3.56 -7.26 -1.19
C GLY A 139 -3.45 -6.50 -2.51
N LEU A 140 -3.83 -5.22 -2.51
CA LEU A 140 -3.75 -4.35 -3.68
C LEU A 140 -2.30 -4.14 -4.13
N LEU A 141 -1.37 -3.93 -3.18
CA LEU A 141 0.06 -3.84 -3.48
C LEU A 141 0.61 -5.15 -4.08
N ARG A 142 0.18 -6.32 -3.58
CA ARG A 142 0.54 -7.62 -4.16
C ARG A 142 0.10 -7.73 -5.62
N VAL A 143 -1.14 -7.34 -5.93
CA VAL A 143 -1.64 -7.31 -7.31
C VAL A 143 -0.83 -6.34 -8.17
N CYS A 144 -0.47 -5.17 -7.64
CA CYS A 144 0.40 -4.22 -8.34
C CYS A 144 1.78 -4.82 -8.64
N PHE A 145 2.40 -5.52 -7.69
CA PHE A 145 3.66 -6.22 -7.93
C PHE A 145 3.52 -7.28 -9.02
N ASP A 146 2.49 -8.12 -8.98
CA ASP A 146 2.25 -9.14 -10.00
C ASP A 146 2.17 -8.49 -11.41
N VAL A 147 1.46 -7.38 -11.54
CA VAL A 147 1.33 -6.64 -12.81
C VAL A 147 2.67 -6.04 -13.26
N LEU A 148 3.44 -5.45 -12.35
CA LEU A 148 4.76 -4.87 -12.65
C LEU A 148 5.80 -5.93 -13.06
N HIS A 149 5.66 -7.18 -12.57
CA HIS A 149 6.47 -8.32 -13.01
C HIS A 149 5.99 -8.93 -14.34
N GLY A 150 4.99 -8.32 -14.98
CA GLY A 150 4.44 -8.77 -16.26
C GLY A 150 3.30 -9.79 -16.14
N GLY A 151 2.81 -10.05 -14.93
CA GLY A 151 1.61 -10.84 -14.70
C GLY A 151 0.32 -10.07 -15.04
N ARG A 152 -0.81 -10.78 -14.96
CA ARG A 152 -2.16 -10.19 -15.05
C ARG A 152 -2.66 -9.81 -13.66
N ALA A 153 -3.53 -8.80 -13.61
CA ALA A 153 -4.16 -8.41 -12.36
C ALA A 153 -5.21 -9.45 -11.95
N ASP A 154 -4.96 -10.17 -10.86
CA ASP A 154 -5.88 -11.16 -10.30
C ASP A 154 -6.48 -10.64 -8.98
N VAL A 155 -7.77 -10.27 -9.03
CA VAL A 155 -8.52 -9.74 -7.90
C VAL A 155 -8.66 -10.76 -6.76
N ALA A 156 -8.65 -12.06 -7.06
CA ALA A 156 -8.73 -13.09 -6.02
C ALA A 156 -7.52 -13.02 -5.07
N ARG A 157 -6.37 -12.54 -5.57
CA ARG A 157 -5.16 -12.36 -4.77
C ARG A 157 -5.24 -11.24 -3.75
N LEU A 158 -6.21 -10.33 -3.84
CA LEU A 158 -6.43 -9.29 -2.82
C LEU A 158 -6.59 -9.90 -1.41
N PHE A 159 -7.23 -11.06 -1.31
CA PHE A 159 -7.50 -11.73 -0.04
C PHE A 159 -6.43 -12.77 0.34
N SER A 160 -5.45 -13.04 -0.53
CA SER A 160 -4.38 -14.02 -0.27
C SER A 160 -3.51 -13.62 0.94
N GLN A 161 -3.48 -12.33 1.26
CA GLN A 161 -2.63 -11.75 2.30
C GLN A 161 -3.24 -11.80 3.71
N MET A 162 -4.44 -12.37 3.90
CA MET A 162 -5.09 -12.42 5.23
C MET A 162 -4.25 -13.14 6.30
N HIS A 163 -3.44 -14.11 5.91
CA HIS A 163 -2.53 -14.81 6.83
C HIS A 163 -1.45 -13.88 7.43
N LYS A 164 -1.20 -12.70 6.83
CA LYS A 164 -0.29 -11.67 7.35
C LYS A 164 -0.95 -10.66 8.28
N ALA A 165 -2.19 -10.90 8.71
CA ALA A 165 -2.91 -10.00 9.62
C ALA A 165 -2.11 -9.72 10.91
N VAL A 166 -1.63 -10.78 11.58
CA VAL A 166 -0.87 -10.64 12.85
C VAL A 166 0.43 -9.85 12.69
N PRO A 167 1.36 -10.19 11.78
CA PRO A 167 2.59 -9.43 11.61
C PRO A 167 2.33 -7.99 11.14
N TYR A 168 1.30 -7.77 10.32
CA TYR A 168 0.85 -6.43 9.95
C TYR A 168 0.41 -5.63 11.18
N THR A 169 -0.45 -6.20 12.04
CA THR A 169 -0.91 -5.55 13.29
C THR A 169 0.27 -5.17 14.17
N LEU A 170 1.22 -6.09 14.40
CA LEU A 170 2.38 -5.83 15.25
C LEU A 170 3.26 -4.72 14.68
N THR A 171 3.46 -4.72 13.36
CA THR A 171 4.24 -3.68 12.68
C THR A 171 3.53 -2.33 12.75
N MET A 172 2.21 -2.29 12.52
CA MET A 172 1.44 -1.04 12.63
C MET A 172 1.36 -0.50 14.05
N LEU A 173 1.28 -1.36 15.07
CA LEU A 173 1.35 -0.93 16.46
C LEU A 173 2.71 -0.32 16.79
N LEU A 174 3.80 -0.92 16.29
CA LEU A 174 5.15 -0.39 16.46
C LEU A 174 5.31 0.97 15.73
N VAL A 175 4.86 1.07 14.48
CA VAL A 175 4.84 2.33 13.70
C VAL A 175 4.02 3.38 14.43
N PHE A 176 2.84 3.03 14.93
CA PHE A 176 1.97 3.91 15.69
C PHE A 176 2.68 4.42 16.95
N ALA A 177 3.34 3.56 17.71
CA ALA A 177 4.12 3.98 18.88
C ALA A 177 5.25 4.95 18.51
N ILE A 178 5.99 4.66 17.43
CA ILE A 178 7.10 5.50 16.93
C ILE A 178 6.61 6.89 16.50
N VAL A 179 5.42 6.99 15.91
CA VAL A 179 4.87 8.27 15.42
C VAL A 179 4.14 9.03 16.54
N MET A 180 3.31 8.33 17.31
CA MET A 180 2.44 8.96 18.31
C MET A 180 3.19 9.42 19.55
N VAL A 181 4.24 8.72 19.99
CA VAL A 181 5.00 9.15 21.17
C VAL A 181 5.67 10.51 20.95
N PRO A 182 6.42 10.76 19.86
CA PRO A 182 6.94 12.09 19.56
C PRO A 182 5.84 13.13 19.37
N LEU A 183 4.75 12.82 18.67
CA LEU A 183 3.65 13.76 18.48
C LEU A 183 2.97 14.14 19.80
N ALA A 184 2.78 13.19 20.71
CA ALA A 184 2.22 13.44 22.04
C ALA A 184 3.17 14.28 22.90
N LEU A 185 4.47 14.02 22.85
CA LEU A 185 5.47 14.85 23.54
C LEU A 185 5.46 16.28 22.99
N LEU A 186 5.41 16.44 21.67
CA LEU A 186 5.34 17.74 21.01
C LEU A 186 4.04 18.48 21.33
N SER A 187 2.90 17.81 21.34
CA SER A 187 1.63 18.45 21.68
C SER A 187 1.61 18.91 23.13
N VAL A 188 2.14 18.12 24.06
CA VAL A 188 2.32 18.53 25.47
C VAL A 188 3.23 19.75 25.57
N LEU A 189 4.35 19.78 24.85
CA LEU A 189 5.26 20.94 24.84
C LEU A 189 4.60 22.20 24.28
N VAL A 190 3.81 22.08 23.21
CA VAL A 190 3.05 23.21 22.63
C VAL A 190 2.00 23.72 23.62
N ILE A 191 1.27 22.84 24.29
CA ILE A 191 0.30 23.23 25.33
C ILE A 191 1.01 23.95 26.48
N LEU A 192 2.14 23.42 26.97
CA LEU A 192 2.92 24.06 28.03
C LEU A 192 3.44 25.45 27.61
N ALA A 193 3.91 25.59 26.37
CA ALA A 193 4.33 26.88 25.84
C ALA A 193 3.17 27.88 25.76
N LEU A 194 2.00 27.45 25.27
CA LEU A 194 0.80 28.28 25.20
C LEU A 194 0.31 28.71 26.59
N VAL A 195 0.29 27.79 27.56
CA VAL A 195 -0.03 28.11 28.96
C VAL A 195 0.97 29.11 29.54
N GLY A 196 2.28 28.90 29.32
CA GLY A 196 3.35 29.76 29.83
C GLY A 196 3.32 31.19 29.25
N THR A 197 2.84 31.37 28.02
CA THR A 197 2.66 32.70 27.41
C THR A 197 1.44 33.47 27.91
N GLY A 198 0.58 32.87 28.76
CA GLY A 198 -0.62 33.53 29.29
C GLY A 198 -1.73 33.75 28.25
N ILE A 199 -1.56 33.21 27.03
CA ILE A 199 -2.49 33.39 25.90
C ILE A 199 -3.85 32.73 26.20
N LEU A 200 -3.88 31.65 26.97
CA LEU A 200 -5.12 30.94 27.33
C LEU A 200 -5.97 31.66 28.39
N SER A 201 -5.40 32.59 29.15
CA SER A 201 -6.09 33.29 30.24
C SER A 201 -6.93 34.50 29.80
N GLY A 202 -6.87 34.91 28.53
CA GLY A 202 -7.47 36.16 28.04
C GLY A 202 -8.63 36.03 27.05
N VAL A 203 -9.10 34.83 26.74
CA VAL A 203 -10.13 34.63 25.71
C VAL A 203 -11.54 34.75 26.32
N ASP A 204 -12.13 35.94 26.20
CA ASP A 204 -13.54 36.17 26.53
C ASP A 204 -14.41 35.90 25.29
N LEU A 205 -15.26 34.87 25.35
CA LEU A 205 -16.09 34.41 24.22
C LEU A 205 -17.22 35.39 23.86
N ASN A 206 -17.46 36.42 24.68
CA ASN A 206 -18.43 37.48 24.41
C ASN A 206 -17.83 38.72 23.71
N SER A 207 -16.55 38.68 23.35
CA SER A 207 -15.89 39.81 22.69
C SER A 207 -16.33 39.98 21.22
N SER A 208 -16.27 41.22 20.74
CA SER A 208 -16.57 41.56 19.34
C SER A 208 -15.68 40.79 18.36
N SER A 209 -16.17 40.49 17.14
CA SER A 209 -15.44 39.71 16.12
C SER A 209 -14.03 40.22 15.86
N ASP A 210 -13.81 41.53 15.91
CA ASP A 210 -12.50 42.15 15.65
C ASP A 210 -11.51 41.91 16.80
N GLN A 211 -11.99 41.91 18.05
CA GLN A 211 -11.19 41.50 19.21
C GLN A 211 -10.82 40.03 19.14
N VAL A 212 -11.77 39.17 18.75
CA VAL A 212 -11.51 37.73 18.55
C VAL A 212 -10.42 37.51 17.50
N TRP A 213 -10.50 38.16 16.34
CA TRP A 213 -9.49 38.04 15.28
C TRP A 213 -8.11 38.55 15.71
N SER A 214 -8.06 39.67 16.43
CA SER A 214 -6.78 40.21 16.94
C SER A 214 -6.13 39.29 17.99
N ALA A 215 -6.93 38.57 18.79
CA ALA A 215 -6.45 37.58 19.74
C ALA A 215 -6.08 36.24 19.06
N LEU A 216 -6.78 35.84 18.00
CA LEU A 216 -6.51 34.61 17.26
C LEU A 216 -5.31 34.70 16.32
N ALA A 217 -5.07 35.86 15.70
CA ALA A 217 -3.96 36.05 14.76
C ALA A 217 -2.59 35.58 15.29
N PRO A 218 -2.15 35.95 16.52
CA PRO A 218 -0.90 35.43 17.08
C PRO A 218 -0.96 33.93 17.37
N MET A 219 -2.11 33.37 17.78
CA MET A 219 -2.26 31.93 17.96
C MET A 219 -2.11 31.18 16.64
N ILE A 220 -2.79 31.62 15.58
CA ILE A 220 -2.68 31.04 14.23
C ILE A 220 -1.25 31.18 13.73
N GLY A 221 -0.59 32.32 13.96
CA GLY A 221 0.81 32.54 13.59
C GLY A 221 1.77 31.55 14.28
N VAL A 222 1.63 31.37 15.59
CA VAL A 222 2.46 30.43 16.37
C VAL A 222 2.16 28.98 15.98
N MET A 223 0.88 28.60 15.82
CA MET A 223 0.49 27.26 15.38
C MET A 223 0.96 26.97 13.95
N GLY A 224 0.84 27.94 13.05
CA GLY A 224 1.30 27.83 11.66
C GLY A 224 2.82 27.71 11.56
N LEU A 225 3.56 28.51 12.32
CA LEU A 225 5.01 28.40 12.42
C LEU A 225 5.43 27.06 13.04
N GLY A 226 4.77 26.64 14.12
CA GLY A 226 4.99 25.34 14.75
C GLY A 226 4.76 24.18 13.78
N PHE A 227 3.68 24.23 13.01
CA PHE A 227 3.38 23.24 11.97
C PHE A 227 4.48 23.19 10.90
N LEU A 228 4.92 24.35 10.38
CA LEU A 228 5.99 24.42 9.39
C LEU A 228 7.32 23.85 9.92
N VAL A 229 7.65 24.15 11.18
CA VAL A 229 8.85 23.61 11.84
C VAL A 229 8.74 22.09 12.03
N LEU A 230 7.56 21.58 12.37
CA LEU A 230 7.32 20.15 12.56
C LEU A 230 7.19 19.36 11.26
N LEU A 231 6.82 20.01 10.15
CA LEU A 231 6.63 19.36 8.87
C LEU A 231 7.92 18.67 8.38
N GLY A 232 9.08 19.31 8.54
CA GLY A 232 10.37 18.74 8.15
C GLY A 232 10.70 17.43 8.88
N PRO A 233 10.75 17.43 10.23
CA PRO A 233 10.98 16.23 11.03
C PRO A 233 9.92 15.13 10.80
N ILE A 234 8.63 15.50 10.73
CA ILE A 234 7.55 14.54 10.49
C ILE A 234 7.70 13.92 9.10
N ALA A 235 7.91 14.71 8.06
CA ALA A 235 8.13 14.19 6.71
C ALA A 235 9.36 13.28 6.66
N TYR A 236 10.45 13.66 7.33
CA TYR A 236 11.66 12.85 7.44
C TYR A 236 11.39 11.48 8.09
N LEU A 237 10.55 11.44 9.12
CA LEU A 237 10.17 10.23 9.85
C LEU A 237 9.16 9.38 9.06
N VAL A 238 8.14 9.99 8.45
CA VAL A 238 7.01 9.31 7.79
C VAL A 238 7.41 8.73 6.43
N LEU A 239 8.30 9.37 5.68
CA LEU A 239 8.68 8.92 4.33
C LEU A 239 9.20 7.46 4.30
N PRO A 240 10.13 7.03 5.19
CA PRO A 240 10.51 5.63 5.28
C PRO A 240 9.37 4.71 5.74
N LEU A 241 8.51 5.17 6.66
CA LEU A 241 7.39 4.39 7.19
C LEU A 241 6.34 4.09 6.11
N TYR A 242 6.25 4.93 5.08
CA TYR A 242 5.40 4.69 3.93
C TYR A 242 5.79 3.43 3.14
N LEU A 243 7.06 3.02 3.18
CA LEU A 243 7.56 1.81 2.50
C LEU A 243 7.30 0.51 3.28
N VAL A 244 6.83 0.59 4.53
CA VAL A 244 6.52 -0.58 5.37
C VAL A 244 5.42 -1.43 4.75
N GLN A 245 4.40 -0.81 4.15
CA GLN A 245 3.30 -1.54 3.50
C GLN A 245 3.79 -2.33 2.26
N PRO A 246 4.50 -1.70 1.29
CA PRO A 246 5.15 -2.43 0.19
C PRO A 246 6.06 -3.57 0.63
N GLU A 247 6.90 -3.37 1.66
CA GLU A 247 7.83 -4.40 2.16
C GLU A 247 7.09 -5.62 2.70
N LEU A 248 6.04 -5.42 3.52
CA LEU A 248 5.20 -6.50 4.02
C LEU A 248 4.39 -7.22 2.92
N ALA A 249 3.97 -6.50 1.90
CA ALA A 249 3.22 -7.07 0.78
C ALA A 249 4.11 -7.92 -0.13
N TYR A 250 5.38 -7.55 -0.29
CA TYR A 250 6.33 -8.22 -1.17
C TYR A 250 6.79 -9.57 -0.62
N GLU A 251 7.25 -9.62 0.63
CA GLU A 251 7.81 -10.83 1.25
C GLU A 251 6.76 -11.92 1.45
N GLU A 252 7.02 -13.17 1.07
CA GLU A 252 6.04 -14.25 1.30
C GLU A 252 5.96 -14.66 2.76
N VAL A 253 7.12 -14.81 3.40
CA VAL A 253 7.23 -15.05 4.84
C VAL A 253 7.38 -13.71 5.54
N PRO A 254 6.46 -13.34 6.46
CA PRO A 254 6.50 -12.03 7.09
C PRO A 254 7.75 -11.90 7.98
N PRO A 255 8.68 -10.97 7.69
CA PRO A 255 9.83 -10.75 8.56
C PRO A 255 9.41 -10.09 9.88
N SER A 256 10.33 -10.06 10.85
CA SER A 256 10.06 -9.40 12.13
C SER A 256 9.73 -7.91 11.94
N PRO A 257 8.84 -7.30 12.75
CA PRO A 257 8.45 -5.89 12.59
C PRO A 257 9.63 -4.90 12.59
N VAL A 258 10.66 -5.19 13.37
CA VAL A 258 11.88 -4.37 13.45
C VAL A 258 12.72 -4.49 12.18
N GLU A 259 12.79 -5.70 11.61
CA GLU A 259 13.50 -5.94 10.36
C GLU A 259 12.82 -5.24 9.17
N VAL A 260 11.48 -5.28 9.11
CA VAL A 260 10.69 -4.51 8.12
C VAL A 260 11.02 -3.03 8.18
N LEU A 261 11.04 -2.46 9.40
CA LEU A 261 11.37 -1.05 9.60
C LEU A 261 12.81 -0.74 9.18
N ARG A 262 13.77 -1.58 9.56
CA ARG A 262 15.17 -1.42 9.18
C ARG A 262 15.32 -1.40 7.66
N ARG A 263 14.76 -2.38 6.95
CA ARG A 263 14.79 -2.46 5.49
C ARG A 263 14.13 -1.26 4.83
N SER A 264 12.99 -0.81 5.37
CA SER A 264 12.30 0.39 4.89
C SER A 264 13.17 1.65 5.02
N TRP A 265 13.92 1.79 6.13
CA TRP A 265 14.87 2.89 6.33
C TRP A 265 16.09 2.82 5.43
N GLU A 266 16.62 1.61 5.18
CA GLU A 266 17.74 1.39 4.26
C GLU A 266 17.35 1.68 2.80
N ALA A 267 16.12 1.31 2.40
CA ALA A 267 15.53 1.63 1.11
C ALA A 267 15.34 3.14 0.93
N ALA A 268 14.83 3.84 1.95
CA ALA A 268 14.61 5.28 1.90
C ALA A 268 15.90 6.13 1.96
N ARG A 269 17.04 5.56 2.38
CA ARG A 269 18.30 6.29 2.55
C ARG A 269 18.77 6.91 1.23
N GLY A 270 18.91 8.23 1.19
CA GLY A 270 19.37 8.98 0.02
C GLY A 270 18.31 9.20 -1.08
N GLN A 271 17.09 8.65 -0.93
CA GLN A 271 16.02 8.74 -1.94
C GLN A 271 14.72 9.37 -1.41
N ARG A 272 14.75 10.00 -0.23
CA ARG A 272 13.56 10.57 0.42
C ARG A 272 12.82 11.61 -0.42
N LEU A 273 13.56 12.51 -1.08
CA LEU A 273 12.95 13.52 -1.96
C LEU A 273 12.28 12.86 -3.18
N SER A 274 12.86 11.78 -3.70
CA SER A 274 12.27 11.01 -4.79
C SER A 274 10.98 10.32 -4.34
N ILE A 275 10.94 9.76 -3.12
CA ILE A 275 9.71 9.19 -2.52
C ILE A 275 8.63 10.26 -2.39
N LEU A 276 8.98 11.43 -1.87
CA LEU A 276 8.06 12.56 -1.76
C LEU A 276 7.56 12.99 -3.15
N GLY A 277 8.43 13.07 -4.15
CA GLY A 277 8.09 13.42 -5.52
C GLY A 277 7.12 12.43 -6.17
N VAL A 278 7.36 11.12 -6.01
CA VAL A 278 6.43 10.08 -6.47
C VAL A 278 5.09 10.16 -5.75
N GLY A 279 5.10 10.41 -4.43
CA GLY A 279 3.87 10.62 -3.65
C GLY A 279 3.06 11.83 -4.11
N LEU A 280 3.73 12.98 -4.36
CA LEU A 280 3.10 14.18 -4.90
C LEU A 280 2.54 13.96 -6.30
N ALA A 281 3.28 13.26 -7.17
CA ALA A 281 2.80 12.90 -8.51
C ALA A 281 1.57 11.98 -8.45
N GLY A 282 1.59 10.96 -7.59
CA GLY A 282 0.43 10.10 -7.34
C GLY A 282 -0.78 10.89 -6.82
N GLY A 283 -0.56 11.82 -5.89
CA GLY A 283 -1.60 12.73 -5.39
C GLY A 283 -2.16 13.63 -6.50
N ALA A 284 -1.30 14.19 -7.36
CA ALA A 284 -1.73 15.01 -8.48
C ALA A 284 -2.57 14.22 -9.51
N VAL A 285 -2.21 12.97 -9.79
CA VAL A 285 -3.00 12.06 -10.64
C VAL A 285 -4.38 11.81 -10.03
N MET A 286 -4.47 11.59 -8.71
CA MET A 286 -5.75 11.39 -8.04
C MET A 286 -6.63 12.65 -8.07
N VAL A 287 -6.04 13.83 -7.84
CA VAL A 287 -6.74 15.12 -7.92
C VAL A 287 -7.23 15.39 -9.34
N ALA A 288 -6.40 15.15 -10.36
CA ALA A 288 -6.81 15.26 -11.76
C ALA A 288 -7.98 14.29 -12.07
N GLY A 289 -7.91 13.05 -11.59
CA GLY A 289 -8.98 12.07 -11.72
C GLY A 289 -10.29 12.50 -11.04
N PHE A 290 -10.21 13.22 -9.92
CA PHE A 290 -11.37 13.80 -9.25
C PHE A 290 -12.05 14.88 -10.11
N PHE A 291 -11.27 15.77 -10.73
CA PHE A 291 -11.80 16.80 -11.64
C PHE A 291 -12.47 16.22 -12.90
N VAL A 292 -12.10 15.00 -13.31
CA VAL A 292 -12.79 14.26 -14.38
C VAL A 292 -13.99 13.49 -13.80
N CYS A 293 -14.93 14.24 -13.23
CA CYS A 293 -16.24 13.77 -12.75
C CYS A 293 -16.20 12.63 -11.71
N CYS A 294 -15.17 12.57 -10.85
CA CYS A 294 -14.95 11.52 -9.85
C CYS A 294 -14.73 10.09 -10.41
N VAL A 295 -15.15 9.79 -11.64
CA VAL A 295 -14.94 8.49 -12.29
C VAL A 295 -13.45 8.24 -12.52
N GLY A 296 -12.67 9.30 -12.79
CA GLY A 296 -11.22 9.22 -12.94
C GLY A 296 -10.45 8.95 -11.65
N PHE A 297 -11.07 9.09 -10.48
CA PHE A 297 -10.40 8.88 -9.18
C PHE A 297 -9.99 7.42 -8.96
N ILE A 298 -10.83 6.47 -9.36
CA ILE A 298 -10.58 5.03 -9.24
C ILE A 298 -9.35 4.60 -10.06
N PRO A 299 -9.30 4.83 -11.39
CA PRO A 299 -8.11 4.52 -12.18
C PRO A 299 -6.89 5.35 -11.75
N GLY A 300 -7.10 6.61 -11.31
CA GLY A 300 -6.02 7.44 -10.77
C GLY A 300 -5.38 6.86 -9.52
N MET A 301 -6.17 6.33 -8.59
CA MET A 301 -5.68 5.62 -7.41
C MET A 301 -4.94 4.34 -7.80
N ALA A 302 -5.46 3.57 -8.76
CA ALA A 302 -4.79 2.36 -9.25
C ALA A 302 -3.39 2.68 -9.81
N LEU A 303 -3.26 3.74 -10.61
CA LEU A 303 -1.98 4.19 -11.14
C LEU A 303 -1.04 4.70 -10.03
N ALA A 304 -1.57 5.45 -9.05
CA ALA A 304 -0.78 5.90 -7.91
C ALA A 304 -0.20 4.71 -7.12
N GLN A 305 -0.99 3.66 -6.89
CA GLN A 305 -0.52 2.43 -6.24
C GLN A 305 0.55 1.69 -7.05
N LEU A 306 0.40 1.62 -8.39
CA LEU A 306 1.44 1.08 -9.26
C LEU A 306 2.74 1.89 -9.20
N LEU A 307 2.67 3.22 -9.13
CA LEU A 307 3.85 4.08 -9.00
C LEU A 307 4.58 3.82 -7.68
N ILE A 308 3.84 3.68 -6.58
CA ILE A 308 4.40 3.38 -5.26
C ILE A 308 5.07 2.01 -5.26
N ALA A 309 4.38 0.99 -5.80
CA ALA A 309 4.92 -0.36 -5.92
C ALA A 309 6.18 -0.41 -6.81
N GLY A 310 6.15 0.25 -7.98
CA GLY A 310 7.31 0.32 -8.88
C GLY A 310 8.49 1.09 -8.29
N MET A 311 8.22 2.19 -7.58
CA MET A 311 9.24 2.93 -6.85
C MET A 311 9.88 2.04 -5.78
N PHE A 312 9.09 1.32 -4.99
CA PHE A 312 9.60 0.38 -4.00
C PHE A 312 10.50 -0.69 -4.64
N LEU A 313 10.06 -1.34 -5.74
CA LEU A 313 10.87 -2.32 -6.45
C LEU A 313 12.18 -1.72 -6.99
N SER A 314 12.17 -0.46 -7.44
CA SER A 314 13.38 0.21 -7.93
C SER A 314 14.40 0.53 -6.82
N MET A 315 13.94 0.78 -5.59
CA MET A 315 14.81 1.16 -4.48
C MET A 315 15.35 -0.04 -3.70
N ARG A 316 14.64 -1.18 -3.74
CA ARG A 316 15.05 -2.41 -3.08
C ARG A 316 16.35 -2.91 -3.69
N SER A 317 17.36 -3.13 -2.85
CA SER A 317 18.62 -3.73 -3.32
C SER A 317 18.33 -5.16 -3.76
N PRO A 318 18.90 -5.66 -4.88
CA PRO A 318 18.76 -7.06 -5.33
C PRO A 318 19.34 -8.12 -4.35
N ARG A 319 19.69 -7.71 -3.13
CA ARG A 319 20.64 -8.37 -2.25
C ARG A 319 19.88 -9.19 -1.22
N GLU A 320 19.44 -10.40 -1.62
CA GLU A 320 19.33 -11.62 -0.77
C GLU A 320 18.61 -12.79 -1.45
N ASP A 321 17.83 -12.59 -2.53
CA ASP A 321 17.17 -13.71 -3.24
C ASP A 321 18.18 -14.70 -3.88
N ALA A 322 19.44 -14.29 -4.02
CA ALA A 322 20.54 -15.10 -4.55
C ALA A 322 21.45 -15.74 -3.47
N ALA A 323 21.30 -15.39 -2.19
CA ALA A 323 22.15 -15.93 -1.12
C ALA A 323 21.55 -17.17 -0.44
N GLU A 324 20.23 -17.38 -0.55
CA GLU A 324 19.54 -18.60 -0.12
C GLU A 324 19.36 -19.63 -1.25
N SER A 325 19.98 -19.44 -2.43
CA SER A 325 20.08 -20.51 -3.42
C SER A 325 21.04 -21.59 -2.91
N PHE A 326 20.51 -22.48 -2.08
CA PHE A 326 20.96 -23.80 -1.64
C PHE A 326 22.49 -24.03 -1.50
N PRO A 327 22.97 -24.51 -0.33
CA PRO A 327 24.18 -25.31 -0.33
C PRO A 327 23.91 -26.55 -1.20
N GLY A 328 24.71 -26.72 -2.26
CA GLY A 328 24.74 -27.95 -3.05
C GLY A 328 25.23 -29.13 -2.24
#